data_AF-A0A820UM91-F1
#
_entry.id   AF-A0A820UM91-F1
#
_cell.length_a   1.000
_cell.length_b   1.000
_cell.length_c   1.000
_cell.angle_alpha   90.00
_cell.angle_beta   90.00
_cell.angle_gamma   90.00
#
_symmetry.space_group_name_H-M   'P 1'
#
loop_
_entity.id
_entity.type
_entity.pdbx_description
1 polymer ?
#
loop_
_entity_poly.entity_id
_entity_poly.type
_entity_poly.pdbx_seq_one_letter_code
_entity_poly.pdbx_strand_id
1 'polypeptide(L)'
;EWSEEKPSSVLDKHAHFKNFGIALLTLFRVATGDNWNGIMKDTLRQDDSPHAGKNHFMIIISPIYFVIFVLITQFVLINIVVAVLMRKLEDSNKMIDDDVDMDEETERQVESGTRDGNNVDRSLL
;
A
#
# COMPACT_ATOMS: atom_id res chain seq x y z
N GLU A 1 12.91 35.83 38.17
CA GLU A 1 13.45 35.40 36.87
C GLU A 1 12.98 33.96 36.66
N TRP A 2 11.83 33.79 35.99
CA TRP A 2 11.22 32.49 35.77
C TRP A 2 11.59 32.04 34.37
N SER A 3 12.63 31.23 34.23
CA SER A 3 12.91 30.52 32.98
C SER A 3 11.92 29.36 32.89
N GLU A 4 10.85 29.58 32.14
CA GLU A 4 9.94 28.54 31.67
C GLU A 4 10.75 27.38 31.08
N GLU A 5 10.81 26.27 31.81
CA GLU A 5 11.10 24.97 31.24
C GLU A 5 10.00 24.67 30.23
N LYS A 6 10.25 24.98 28.95
CA LYS A 6 9.41 24.45 27.87
C LYS A 6 9.51 22.93 27.95
N PRO A 7 8.41 22.19 28.19
CA PRO A 7 8.44 20.75 28.05
C PRO A 7 8.72 20.50 26.57
N SER A 8 9.97 20.14 26.24
CA SER A 8 10.27 19.64 24.90
C SER A 8 9.31 18.47 24.67
N SER A 9 8.47 18.70 23.67
CA SER A 9 7.36 17.88 23.24
C SER A 9 7.63 16.39 23.42
N VAL A 10 6.60 15.67 23.88
CA VAL A 10 6.45 14.21 24.04
C VAL A 10 6.94 13.37 22.83
N LEU A 11 7.35 13.99 21.74
CA LEU A 11 7.95 13.38 20.54
C LEU A 11 9.49 13.27 20.54
N ASP A 12 10.22 13.90 21.47
CA ASP A 12 11.66 14.16 21.29
C ASP A 12 12.60 13.09 21.88
N LYS A 13 12.11 11.92 22.31
CA LYS A 13 12.96 10.87 22.91
C LYS A 13 13.00 9.54 22.16
N HIS A 14 12.10 9.31 21.21
CA HIS A 14 11.95 8.00 20.59
C HIS A 14 12.00 7.98 19.05
N ALA A 15 12.06 9.12 18.37
CA ALA A 15 12.15 9.19 16.91
C ALA A 15 13.59 9.04 16.36
N HIS A 16 14.46 8.33 17.09
CA HIS A 16 15.78 7.97 16.57
C HIS A 16 15.70 6.63 15.82
N PHE A 17 16.41 6.50 14.70
CA PHE A 17 16.71 5.23 14.02
C PHE A 17 17.49 4.21 14.90
N LYS A 18 17.56 4.41 16.22
CA LYS A 18 18.14 3.48 17.20
C LYS A 18 17.37 2.17 17.30
N ASN A 19 16.05 2.21 17.07
CA ASN A 19 15.19 1.05 17.08
C ASN A 19 14.63 0.81 15.67
N PHE A 20 14.97 -0.33 15.08
CA PHE A 20 14.50 -0.75 13.75
C PHE A 20 12.97 -0.59 13.58
N GLY A 21 12.19 -0.87 14.63
CA GLY A 21 10.74 -0.71 14.61
C GLY A 21 10.24 0.73 14.44
N ILE A 22 10.88 1.72 15.08
CA ILE A 22 10.50 3.13 14.91
C ILE A 22 10.94 3.65 13.55
N ALA A 23 12.14 3.25 13.09
CA ALA A 23 12.60 3.56 11.74
C ALA A 23 11.62 3.05 10.68
N LEU A 24 11.12 1.82 10.84
CA LEU A 24 10.13 1.22 9.96
C LEU A 24 8.78 1.96 10.00
N LEU A 25 8.30 2.35 11.18
CA LEU A 25 7.06 3.14 11.32
C LEU A 25 7.18 4.52 10.67
N THR A 26 8.31 5.20 10.86
CA THR A 26 8.60 6.46 10.19
C THR A 26 8.66 6.28 8.67
N LEU A 27 9.26 5.18 8.20
CA LEU A 27 9.32 4.87 6.78
C LEU A 27 7.94 4.56 6.18
N PHE A 28 7.10 3.82 6.91
CA PHE A 28 5.72 3.54 6.52
C PHE A 28 4.89 4.82 6.41
N ARG A 29 5.07 5.75 7.37
CA ARG A 29 4.42 7.06 7.36
C ARG A 29 4.84 7.93 6.17
N VAL A 30 6.12 7.85 5.80
CA VAL A 30 6.64 8.56 4.62
C VAL A 30 6.19 7.88 3.32
N ALA A 31 6.10 6.55 3.26
CA ALA A 31 5.57 5.81 2.11
C ALA A 31 4.06 6.06 1.86
N THR A 32 3.32 6.45 2.89
CA THR A 32 1.93 6.90 2.75
C THR A 32 1.81 8.38 2.37
N GLY A 33 2.92 9.11 2.28
CA GLY A 33 2.96 10.52 1.90
C GLY A 33 2.56 11.50 3.00
N ASP A 34 2.35 11.03 4.24
CA ASP A 34 1.93 11.87 5.36
C ASP A 34 3.13 12.63 5.96
N ASN A 35 3.06 13.96 5.91
CA ASN A 35 3.96 14.89 6.59
C ASN A 35 5.48 14.61 6.42
N TRP A 36 5.89 14.06 5.28
CA TRP A 36 7.27 13.64 4.99
C TRP A 36 8.29 14.79 5.07
N ASN A 37 7.90 16.02 4.70
CA ASN A 37 8.74 17.21 4.75
C ASN A 37 9.06 17.60 6.21
N GLY A 38 8.10 17.42 7.13
CA GLY A 38 8.31 17.65 8.56
C GLY A 38 9.30 16.64 9.15
N ILE A 39 9.14 15.36 8.82
CA ILE A 39 10.01 14.27 9.29
C ILE A 39 11.45 14.46 8.79
N MET A 40 11.62 14.83 7.52
CA MET A 40 12.95 15.10 6.93
C MET A 40 13.67 16.27 7.61
N LYS A 41 12.94 17.31 8.00
CA LYS A 41 13.52 18.46 8.72
C LYS A 41 13.89 18.12 10.15
N ASP A 42 13.14 17.21 10.77
CA ASP A 42 13.36 16.77 12.15
C ASP A 42 14.61 15.89 12.25
N THR A 43 14.80 14.97 11.30
CA THR A 43 16.02 14.16 11.21
C THR A 43 17.25 15.00 10.89
N LEU A 44 17.11 16.12 10.17
CA LEU A 44 18.22 17.01 9.85
C LEU A 44 18.66 17.89 11.04
N ARG A 45 17.73 18.23 11.94
CA ARG A 45 18.01 19.06 13.14
C ARG A 45 18.64 18.28 14.28
N GLN A 46 18.47 16.95 14.29
CA GLN A 46 19.01 16.09 15.35
C GLN A 46 20.55 16.02 15.38
N ASP A 47 21.24 16.49 14.33
CA ASP A 47 22.70 16.49 14.22
C ASP A 47 23.38 17.77 14.76
N ASP A 48 22.64 18.71 15.36
CA ASP A 48 23.20 19.92 16.02
C ASP A 48 23.93 19.60 17.35
N SER A 49 24.64 18.48 17.42
CA SER A 49 25.60 18.22 18.50
C SER A 49 26.76 19.22 18.38
N PRO A 50 27.11 19.95 19.46
CA PRO A 50 28.10 21.04 19.43
C PRO A 50 29.54 20.60 19.09
N HIS A 51 29.80 19.31 18.88
CA HIS A 51 31.12 18.74 18.56
C HIS A 51 31.24 18.17 17.14
N ALA A 52 30.15 18.14 16.36
CA ALA A 52 30.20 17.66 14.97
C ALA A 52 30.60 18.83 14.06
N GLY A 53 31.83 18.79 13.54
CA GLY A 53 32.30 19.75 12.53
C GLY A 53 31.26 19.87 11.42
N LYS A 54 30.72 21.09 11.25
CA LYS A 54 29.56 21.41 10.41
C LYS A 54 29.92 21.25 8.93
N ASN A 55 29.97 20.02 8.46
CA ASN A 55 30.14 19.69 7.05
C ASN A 55 28.80 19.90 6.36
N HIS A 56 28.57 21.11 5.85
CA HIS A 56 27.33 21.52 5.16
C HIS A 56 26.91 20.54 4.04
N PHE A 57 27.87 19.82 3.45
CA PHE A 57 27.62 18.76 2.47
C PHE A 57 26.85 17.56 3.03
N MET A 58 27.14 17.12 4.26
CA MET A 58 26.44 15.96 4.86
C MET A 58 24.99 16.29 5.20
N ILE A 59 24.71 17.54 5.54
CA ILE A 59 23.36 18.07 5.81
C ILE A 59 22.50 18.08 4.54
N ILE A 60 23.09 18.27 3.35
CA ILE A 60 22.33 18.28 2.09
C ILE A 60 22.21 16.87 1.51
N ILE A 61 23.23 16.03 1.64
CA ILE A 61 23.25 14.68 1.05
C ILE A 61 22.28 13.72 1.77
N SER A 62 22.18 13.82 3.11
CA SER A 62 21.27 12.98 3.91
C SER A 62 19.80 13.05 3.45
N PRO A 63 19.16 14.23 3.32
CA PRO A 63 17.80 14.31 2.83
C PRO A 63 17.66 13.89 1.36
N ILE A 64 18.66 14.11 0.51
CA ILE A 64 18.61 13.66 -0.90
C ILE A 64 18.61 12.13 -0.99
N TYR A 65 19.49 11.46 -0.25
CA TYR A 65 19.51 9.99 -0.18
C TYR A 65 18.17 9.44 0.34
N PHE A 66 17.63 10.06 1.39
CA PHE A 66 16.35 9.69 1.96
C PHE A 66 15.20 9.85 0.95
N VAL A 67 15.15 10.97 0.22
CA VAL A 67 14.13 11.22 -0.81
C VAL A 67 14.23 10.20 -1.95
N ILE A 68 15.43 9.92 -2.45
CA ILE A 68 15.61 8.92 -3.53
C ILE A 68 15.16 7.53 -3.06
N PHE A 69 15.53 7.14 -1.84
CA PHE A 69 15.10 5.87 -1.25
C PHE A 69 13.57 5.77 -1.16
N VAL A 70 12.92 6.83 -0.66
CA VAL A 70 11.44 6.92 -0.58
C VAL A 70 10.80 6.83 -1.96
N LEU A 71 11.35 7.52 -2.96
CA LEU A 71 10.83 7.46 -4.33
C LEU A 71 10.95 6.05 -4.93
N ILE A 72 12.05 5.35 -4.70
CA ILE A 72 12.24 3.96 -5.15
C ILE A 72 11.24 3.03 -4.46
N THR A 73 11.08 3.16 -3.14
CA THR A 73 10.09 2.37 -2.39
C THR A 73 8.66 2.64 -2.90
N GLN A 74 8.32 3.90 -3.17
CA GLN A 74 7.01 4.27 -3.68
C GLN A 74 6.75 3.70 -5.09
N PHE A 75 7.75 3.76 -5.96
CA PHE A 75 7.68 3.19 -7.29
C PHE A 75 7.41 1.68 -7.25
N VAL A 76 8.14 0.95 -6.39
CA VAL A 76 7.92 -0.49 -6.19
C VAL A 76 6.53 -0.78 -5.62
N LEU A 77 6.08 0.01 -4.63
CA LEU A 77 4.75 -0.15 -4.03
C LEU A 77 3.64 0.04 -5.06
N ILE A 78 3.72 1.09 -5.89
CA ILE A 78 2.76 1.34 -6.98
C ILE A 78 2.76 0.18 -7.97
N ASN A 79 3.93 -0.30 -8.38
CA ASN A 79 4.02 -1.43 -9.32
C ASN A 79 3.36 -2.70 -8.77
N ILE A 80 3.57 -3.00 -7.47
CA ILE A 80 2.92 -4.12 -6.80
C ILE A 80 1.40 -3.90 -6.72
N VAL A 81 0.95 -2.70 -6.36
CA VAL A 81 -0.48 -2.37 -6.30
C VAL A 81 -1.14 -2.54 -7.66
N VAL A 82 -0.53 -2.05 -8.73
CA VAL A 82 -1.03 -2.23 -10.11
C VAL A 82 -1.11 -3.70 -10.48
N ALA A 83 -0.08 -4.49 -10.17
CA ALA A 83 -0.09 -5.94 -10.43
C ALA A 83 -1.23 -6.65 -9.67
N VAL A 84 -1.45 -6.30 -8.40
CA VAL A 84 -2.55 -6.85 -7.58
C VAL A 84 -3.91 -6.40 -8.11
N LEU A 85 -4.06 -5.15 -8.54
CA LEU A 85 -5.30 -4.65 -9.12
C LEU A 85 -5.62 -5.35 -10.44
N MET A 86 -4.63 -5.52 -11.32
CA MET A 86 -4.81 -6.27 -12.57
C MET A 86 -5.23 -7.71 -12.31
N ARG A 87 -4.60 -8.37 -11.33
CA ARG A 87 -5.01 -9.72 -10.94
C ARG A 87 -6.45 -9.76 -10.43
N LYS A 88 -6.87 -8.79 -9.61
CA LYS A 88 -8.25 -8.72 -9.12
C LYS A 88 -9.26 -8.43 -10.24
N LEU A 89 -8.89 -7.62 -11.23
CA LEU A 89 -9.74 -7.36 -12.40
C LEU A 89 -9.86 -8.62 -13.28
N GLU A 90 -8.76 -9.33 -13.50
CA GLU A 90 -8.75 -10.60 -14.24
C GLU A 90 -9.58 -11.67 -13.52
N ASP A 91 -9.38 -11.83 -12.21
CA ASP A 91 -10.13 -12.78 -11.38
C ASP A 91 -11.64 -12.44 -11.38
N SER A 92 -12.00 -11.14 -11.28
CA SER A 92 -13.40 -10.69 -11.32
C SER A 92 -14.05 -10.87 -12.69
N ASN A 93 -13.32 -10.66 -13.78
CA ASN A 93 -13.85 -10.87 -15.12
C ASN A 93 -14.04 -12.36 -15.41
N LYS A 94 -13.10 -13.23 -14.98
CA LYS A 94 -13.24 -14.68 -15.14
C LYS A 94 -14.44 -15.25 -14.40
N MET A 95 -14.71 -14.79 -13.18
CA MET A 95 -15.90 -15.23 -12.43
C MET A 95 -17.20 -14.86 -13.16
N ILE A 96 -17.25 -13.70 -13.82
CA ILE A 96 -18.42 -13.27 -14.59
C ILE A 96 -18.59 -14.12 -15.84
N ASP A 97 -17.51 -14.36 -16.59
CA ASP A 97 -17.57 -15.21 -17.79
C ASP A 97 -17.98 -16.65 -17.43
N ASP A 98 -17.40 -17.23 -16.36
CA ASP A 98 -17.75 -18.58 -15.88
C ASP A 98 -19.23 -18.67 -15.43
N ASP A 99 -19.77 -17.64 -14.75
CA ASP A 99 -21.18 -17.60 -14.33
C ASP A 99 -22.13 -17.56 -15.54
N VAL A 100 -21.79 -16.79 -16.58
CA VAL A 100 -22.61 -16.71 -17.82
C VAL A 100 -22.61 -18.05 -18.56
N ASP A 101 -21.46 -18.70 -18.70
CA ASP A 101 -21.37 -20.01 -19.36
C ASP A 101 -22.18 -21.08 -18.61
N MET A 102 -22.15 -21.05 -17.28
CA MET A 102 -22.94 -21.94 -16.42
C MET A 102 -24.45 -21.70 -16.60
N ASP A 103 -24.91 -20.45 -16.58
CA ASP A 103 -26.33 -20.12 -16.78
C ASP A 103 -26.81 -20.59 -18.17
N GLU A 104 -26.02 -20.38 -19.21
CA GLU A 104 -26.32 -20.87 -20.57
C GLU A 104 -26.39 -22.41 -20.63
N GLU A 105 -25.48 -23.13 -19.98
CA GLU A 105 -25.51 -24.59 -19.98
C GLU A 105 -26.71 -25.12 -19.19
N THR A 106 -27.06 -24.47 -18.08
CA THR A 106 -28.21 -24.83 -17.25
C THR A 106 -29.51 -24.65 -18.04
N GLU A 107 -29.68 -23.55 -18.77
CA GLU A 107 -30.83 -23.32 -19.64
C GLU A 107 -30.94 -24.37 -20.76
N ARG A 108 -29.81 -24.73 -21.40
CA ARG A 108 -29.80 -25.77 -22.45
C ARG A 108 -30.18 -27.15 -21.92
N GLN A 109 -29.76 -27.52 -20.71
CA GLN A 109 -30.15 -28.78 -20.08
C GLN A 109 -31.63 -28.81 -19.66
N VAL A 110 -32.16 -27.68 -19.17
CA VAL A 110 -33.58 -27.55 -18.85
C VAL A 110 -34.46 -27.64 -20.11
N GLU A 111 -34.04 -27.01 -21.21
CA GLU A 111 -34.75 -27.11 -22.49
C GLU A 111 -34.72 -28.53 -23.07
N SER A 112 -33.58 -29.23 -23.01
CA SER A 112 -33.48 -30.61 -23.53
C SER A 112 -34.30 -31.58 -22.68
N GLY A 113 -34.21 -31.49 -21.34
CA GLY A 113 -35.01 -32.30 -20.42
C GLY A 113 -36.52 -32.06 -20.56
N THR A 114 -36.94 -30.83 -20.82
CA THR A 114 -38.36 -30.50 -21.07
C THR A 114 -38.83 -31.06 -22.41
N ARG A 115 -38.01 -30.97 -23.47
CA ARG A 115 -38.34 -31.51 -24.80
C ARG A 115 -38.48 -33.04 -24.78
N ASP A 116 -37.57 -33.75 -24.12
CA ASP A 116 -37.64 -35.21 -24.00
C ASP A 116 -38.83 -35.65 -23.14
N GLY A 117 -39.10 -34.98 -22.01
CA GLY A 117 -40.28 -35.26 -21.18
C GLY A 117 -41.60 -35.09 -21.94
N ASN A 118 -41.75 -34.01 -22.71
CA ASN A 118 -42.96 -33.75 -23.50
C ASN A 118 -43.13 -34.75 -24.66
N ASN A 119 -42.04 -35.30 -25.21
CA ASN A 119 -42.08 -36.27 -26.29
C ASN A 119 -42.45 -37.67 -25.80
N VAL A 120 -41.95 -38.07 -24.61
CA VAL A 120 -42.31 -39.34 -23.97
C VAL A 120 -43.80 -39.36 -23.60
N ASP A 121 -44.33 -38.30 -22.98
CA ASP A 121 -45.76 -38.20 -22.62
C ASP A 121 -46.70 -38.23 -23.84
N ARG A 122 -46.28 -37.66 -24.98
CA ARG A 122 -47.05 -37.74 -26.24
C ARG A 122 -47.02 -39.12 -26.90
N SER A 123 -46.02 -39.95 -26.63
CA SER A 123 -45.90 -41.29 -27.23
C SER A 123 -46.71 -42.38 -26.50
N LEU A 124 -47.17 -42.09 -25.28
CA LEU A 124 -47.97 -43.01 -24.45
C LEU A 124 -49.50 -42.81 -24.59
N LEU A 125 -49.94 -41.83 -25.39
CA LEU A 125 -51.33 -41.59 -25.79
C LEU A 125 -51.56 -42.05 -27.23
#